data_AF-A0A1M5MA60-F1
#
_entry.id   AF-A0A1M5MA60-F1
#
_cell.length_a   1.000
_cell.length_b   1.000
_cell.length_c   1.000
_cell.angle_alpha   90.00
_cell.angle_beta   90.00
_cell.angle_gamma   90.00
#
_symmetry.space_group_name_H-M   'P 1'
#
loop_
_entity.id
_entity.type
_entity.pdbx_description
1 polymer ?
#
loop_
_entity_poly.entity_id
_entity_poly.type
_entity_poly.pdbx_seq_one_letter_code
_entity_poly.pdbx_strand_id
1 'polypeptide(L)'
;MTKNKMLKPVMAATLSLGALLVSGHAAASEALTDCSLRDVPFSSSLPAYDVVMRPKARAIVDKHYPGVLAAMPAWILSESMPSFSTLITLDQMLARAGIEDDDTAAAMRKELSALPVTREDKIARCARFDADPVQFDLGEEPVQVLIYQKINGYDHGDSVTTATENLTKLAREMGYGVSVSAKGSAFTPDNLAEFDVVIWNNVSGDTLTLSQRQAFEDYMNNGGGFLGIHASGGDSVYFWDWYRDVLVGAQFIGHPLGDNWFQDASLDVTHHDTGVAEGIPSRWVLNDEWYSFSDSVSGKGYDIVMSIDESTYTPGKELEMGEDHPLVWTHCVGKGRAMYSAIGHRKEVYNAPHNITLLKNGMKWASGQGNDTCK
;
A
#
# COMPACT_ATOMS: atom_id res chain seq x y z
N MET A 1 -83.74 -3.97 -12.67
CA MET A 1 -84.63 -3.13 -11.85
C MET A 1 -83.97 -2.83 -10.51
N THR A 2 -84.31 -1.71 -9.87
CA THR A 2 -83.83 -1.32 -8.53
C THR A 2 -84.56 -2.04 -7.40
N LYS A 3 -83.88 -2.25 -6.26
CA LYS A 3 -84.28 -1.72 -4.93
C LYS A 3 -83.32 -2.12 -3.81
N ASN A 4 -83.06 -1.16 -2.91
CA ASN A 4 -82.46 -1.40 -1.59
C ASN A 4 -83.41 -2.20 -0.68
N LYS A 5 -82.84 -2.84 0.35
CA LYS A 5 -83.31 -2.63 1.73
C LYS A 5 -82.19 -2.90 2.75
N MET A 6 -82.15 -2.08 3.80
CA MET A 6 -81.24 -2.22 4.94
C MET A 6 -81.79 -3.22 5.96
N LEU A 7 -80.89 -3.84 6.75
CA LEU A 7 -81.15 -4.21 8.15
C LEU A 7 -79.85 -4.18 8.99
N LYS A 8 -80.01 -3.72 10.23
CA LYS A 8 -79.15 -3.71 11.44
C LYS A 8 -80.13 -3.91 12.63
N PRO A 9 -79.75 -4.19 13.90
CA PRO A 9 -78.43 -4.21 14.56
C PRO A 9 -77.81 -5.63 14.52
N VAL A 10 -77.05 -6.23 15.45
CA VAL A 10 -76.68 -5.95 16.86
C VAL A 10 -75.21 -6.36 17.14
N MET A 11 -74.64 -5.87 18.24
CA MET A 11 -73.30 -6.21 18.74
C MET A 11 -73.21 -7.61 19.36
N ALA A 12 -72.05 -8.25 19.22
CA ALA A 12 -71.40 -9.01 20.28
C ALA A 12 -69.88 -8.79 20.13
N ALA A 13 -69.20 -8.33 21.18
CA ALA A 13 -67.78 -8.00 21.12
C ALA A 13 -66.95 -9.03 21.89
N THR A 14 -65.96 -9.63 21.22
CA THR A 14 -64.93 -10.47 21.85
C THR A 14 -63.56 -9.85 21.59
N LEU A 15 -62.94 -9.29 22.62
CA LEU A 15 -61.54 -8.85 22.54
C LEU A 15 -60.63 -10.08 22.49
N SER A 16 -60.15 -10.43 21.30
CA SER A 16 -58.98 -11.29 21.15
C SER A 16 -57.72 -10.49 21.48
N LEU A 17 -57.07 -10.81 22.60
CA LEU A 17 -55.86 -10.12 23.05
C LEU A 17 -54.67 -10.52 22.16
N GLY A 18 -54.42 -9.75 21.10
CA GLY A 18 -53.31 -9.98 20.18
C GLY A 18 -51.97 -9.75 20.86
N ALA A 19 -51.27 -10.83 21.21
CA ALA A 19 -49.90 -10.77 21.72
C ALA A 19 -48.94 -10.36 20.60
N LEU A 20 -48.49 -9.10 20.60
CA LEU A 20 -47.38 -8.69 19.74
C LEU A 20 -46.10 -9.36 20.24
N LEU A 21 -45.66 -10.39 19.52
CA LEU A 21 -44.30 -10.92 19.62
C LEU A 21 -43.34 -9.86 19.06
N VAL A 22 -42.87 -8.96 19.94
CA VAL A 22 -41.75 -8.06 19.64
C VAL A 22 -40.50 -8.94 19.53
N SER A 23 -40.16 -9.34 18.31
CA SER A 23 -38.96 -10.09 17.97
C SER A 23 -37.73 -9.20 18.12
N GLY A 24 -37.31 -9.03 19.38
CA GLY A 24 -36.14 -8.27 19.79
C GLY A 24 -34.85 -8.85 19.22
N HIS A 25 -34.59 -8.57 17.95
CA HIS A 25 -33.26 -8.64 17.35
C HIS A 25 -32.41 -7.57 18.03
N ALA A 26 -31.76 -7.96 19.12
CA ALA A 26 -30.57 -7.26 19.57
C ALA A 26 -29.58 -7.32 18.40
N ALA A 27 -29.45 -6.22 17.67
CA ALA A 27 -28.55 -6.14 16.53
C ALA A 27 -27.14 -6.47 17.04
N ALA A 28 -26.62 -7.62 16.60
CA ALA A 28 -25.24 -8.00 16.90
C ALA A 28 -24.35 -6.85 16.42
N SER A 29 -23.58 -6.25 17.33
CA SER A 29 -22.77 -5.09 16.98
C SER A 29 -21.76 -5.53 15.92
N GLU A 30 -21.94 -5.03 14.71
CA GLU A 30 -21.23 -5.48 13.51
C GLU A 30 -19.72 -5.53 13.77
N ALA A 31 -19.10 -6.65 13.39
CA ALA A 31 -17.69 -6.90 13.67
C ALA A 31 -16.85 -5.81 12.99
N LEU A 32 -15.99 -5.15 13.77
CA LEU A 32 -15.11 -4.12 13.21
C LEU A 32 -14.00 -4.78 12.41
N THR A 33 -13.80 -4.31 11.18
CA THR A 33 -12.63 -4.60 10.35
C THR A 33 -11.35 -4.58 11.18
N ASP A 34 -10.45 -5.51 10.92
CA ASP A 34 -9.22 -5.76 11.67
C ASP A 34 -8.03 -4.96 11.12
N CYS A 35 -8.23 -3.67 10.87
CA CYS A 35 -7.15 -2.82 10.34
C CYS A 35 -6.03 -2.55 11.34
N SER A 36 -4.86 -2.17 10.83
CA SER A 36 -3.77 -1.63 11.63
C SER A 36 -4.20 -0.37 12.40
N LEU A 37 -3.52 -0.08 13.51
CA LEU A 37 -3.71 1.12 14.34
C LEU A 37 -5.12 1.38 14.89
N ARG A 38 -6.12 0.52 14.58
CA ARG A 38 -7.54 0.67 14.95
C ARG A 38 -7.74 1.04 16.41
N ASP A 39 -7.15 0.24 17.29
CA ASP A 39 -7.32 0.34 18.75
C ASP A 39 -6.21 1.15 19.45
N VAL A 40 -5.23 1.67 18.71
CA VAL A 40 -4.07 2.38 19.28
C VAL A 40 -4.49 3.75 19.84
N PRO A 41 -4.12 4.12 21.08
CA PRO A 41 -4.41 5.43 21.66
C PRO A 41 -3.96 6.60 20.77
N PHE A 42 -4.63 7.75 20.88
CA PHE A 42 -4.22 8.94 20.15
C PHE A 42 -2.83 9.41 20.62
N SER A 43 -1.89 9.50 19.69
CA SER A 43 -0.54 10.04 19.89
C SER A 43 -0.15 10.88 18.68
N SER A 44 0.96 11.60 18.79
CA SER A 44 1.59 12.29 17.65
C SER A 44 2.40 11.35 16.74
N SER A 45 2.67 10.12 17.19
CA SER A 45 3.35 9.06 16.44
C SER A 45 2.41 8.24 15.53
N LEU A 46 1.09 8.43 15.63
CA LEU A 46 0.14 7.96 14.62
C LEU A 46 0.35 8.73 13.29
N PRO A 47 -0.09 8.16 12.14
CA PRO A 47 -0.24 8.91 10.90
C PRO A 47 -0.99 10.21 11.15
N ALA A 48 -0.53 11.31 10.56
CA ALA A 48 -1.16 12.61 10.72
C ALA A 48 -2.67 12.55 10.38
N TYR A 49 -3.03 11.81 9.32
CA TYR A 49 -4.41 11.51 8.92
C TYR A 49 -5.28 10.94 10.07
N ASP A 50 -4.75 9.97 10.83
CA ASP A 50 -5.48 9.29 11.91
C ASP A 50 -5.66 10.15 13.18
N VAL A 51 -5.04 11.34 13.20
CA VAL A 51 -5.21 12.37 14.23
C VAL A 51 -6.05 13.55 13.69
N VAL A 52 -5.61 14.21 12.61
CA VAL A 52 -6.18 15.49 12.15
C VAL A 52 -7.55 15.35 11.48
N MET A 53 -7.93 14.14 11.04
CA MET A 53 -9.27 13.85 10.52
C MET A 53 -10.26 13.43 11.62
N ARG A 54 -9.85 13.39 12.90
CA ARG A 54 -10.72 13.04 14.03
C ARG A 54 -11.03 14.31 14.83
N PRO A 55 -12.27 14.86 14.81
CA PRO A 55 -12.54 16.24 15.23
C PRO A 55 -12.03 16.63 16.63
N LYS A 56 -12.07 15.70 17.60
CA LYS A 56 -11.58 15.94 18.96
C LYS A 56 -10.05 16.02 19.03
N ALA A 57 -9.35 15.20 18.27
CA ALA A 57 -7.89 15.18 18.23
C ALA A 57 -7.36 16.36 17.39
N ARG A 58 -8.00 16.65 16.25
CA ARG A 58 -7.77 17.86 15.46
C ARG A 58 -7.87 19.13 16.31
N ALA A 59 -8.92 19.26 17.12
CA ALA A 59 -9.11 20.41 18.00
C ALA A 59 -8.02 20.58 19.07
N ILE A 60 -7.26 19.53 19.41
CA ILE A 60 -6.08 19.63 20.29
C ILE A 60 -4.88 20.16 19.49
N VAL A 61 -4.68 19.71 18.25
CA VAL A 61 -3.63 20.25 17.37
C VAL A 61 -3.87 21.74 17.05
N ASP A 62 -5.10 22.10 16.63
CA ASP A 62 -5.49 23.49 16.34
C ASP A 62 -5.47 24.40 17.60
N LYS A 63 -5.56 23.82 18.82
CA LYS A 63 -5.43 24.55 20.10
C LYS A 63 -3.97 24.90 20.40
N HIS A 64 -3.05 23.96 20.21
CA HIS A 64 -1.62 24.14 20.52
C HIS A 64 -0.85 24.84 19.40
N TYR A 65 -1.24 24.63 18.14
CA TYR A 65 -0.62 25.24 16.96
C TYR A 65 -1.67 25.91 16.05
N PRO A 66 -2.28 27.03 16.47
CA PRO A 66 -3.38 27.66 15.75
C PRO A 66 -3.04 27.99 14.29
N GLY A 67 -3.80 27.41 13.36
CA GLY A 67 -3.65 27.64 11.93
C GLY A 67 -2.65 26.73 11.20
N VAL A 68 -1.87 25.88 11.89
CA VAL A 68 -0.91 24.99 11.21
C VAL A 68 -1.60 24.07 10.19
N LEU A 69 -2.76 23.52 10.55
CA LEU A 69 -3.55 22.64 9.67
C LEU A 69 -4.23 23.39 8.52
N ALA A 70 -4.36 24.72 8.61
CA ALA A 70 -4.90 25.56 7.54
C ALA A 70 -3.82 26.09 6.57
N ALA A 71 -2.55 26.07 6.99
CA ALA A 71 -1.39 26.39 6.15
C ALA A 71 -0.87 25.19 5.34
N MET A 72 -1.26 23.97 5.70
CA MET A 72 -0.87 22.75 5.00
C MET A 72 -1.46 22.68 3.58
N PRO A 73 -0.67 22.30 2.56
CA PRO A 73 -1.19 22.01 1.23
C PRO A 73 -2.27 20.92 1.24
N ALA A 74 -3.31 21.09 0.42
CA ALA A 74 -4.45 20.16 0.33
C ALA A 74 -4.05 18.72 -0.08
N TRP A 75 -2.93 18.55 -0.80
CA TRP A 75 -2.40 17.22 -1.15
C TRP A 75 -1.77 16.48 0.05
N ILE A 76 -1.34 17.21 1.09
CA ILE A 76 -0.91 16.60 2.36
C ILE A 76 -2.14 16.18 3.17
N LEU A 77 -3.11 17.10 3.35
CA LEU A 77 -4.30 16.89 4.16
C LEU A 77 -5.57 16.59 3.35
N SER A 78 -5.52 15.59 2.47
CA SER A 78 -6.72 15.07 1.81
C SER A 78 -7.59 14.27 2.80
N GLU A 79 -8.88 14.60 2.89
CA GLU A 79 -9.85 13.90 3.76
C GLU A 79 -10.29 12.53 3.19
N SER A 80 -10.05 12.29 1.90
CA SER A 80 -10.24 11.00 1.21
C SER A 80 -8.90 10.34 0.88
N MET A 81 -8.88 9.01 0.68
CA MET A 81 -7.73 8.35 0.06
C MET A 81 -7.68 8.69 -1.46
N PRO A 82 -6.48 8.83 -2.07
CA PRO A 82 -5.15 8.84 -1.44
C PRO A 82 -4.89 10.11 -0.62
N SER A 83 -4.06 10.02 0.42
CA SER A 83 -3.69 11.15 1.28
C SER A 83 -2.28 10.96 1.85
N PHE A 84 -1.37 11.87 1.50
CA PHE A 84 0.04 11.82 1.93
C PHE A 84 0.20 11.89 3.46
N SER A 85 -0.77 12.46 4.19
CA SER A 85 -0.82 12.42 5.66
C SER A 85 -1.00 11.00 6.26
N THR A 86 -1.13 9.95 5.45
CA THR A 86 -0.99 8.55 5.91
C THR A 86 0.47 8.07 5.98
N LEU A 87 1.39 8.71 5.26
CA LEU A 87 2.81 8.34 5.12
C LEU A 87 3.74 9.00 6.15
N ILE A 88 3.23 10.01 6.86
CA ILE A 88 3.96 10.78 7.86
C ILE A 88 3.20 10.81 9.17
N THR A 89 3.93 10.79 10.29
CA THR A 89 3.34 10.99 11.62
C THR A 89 2.92 12.45 11.83
N LEU A 90 2.12 12.73 12.86
CA LEU A 90 1.84 14.12 13.25
C LEU A 90 3.13 14.86 13.62
N ASP A 91 4.05 14.25 14.36
CA ASP A 91 5.35 14.86 14.70
C ASP A 91 6.14 15.23 13.42
N GLN A 92 6.21 14.31 12.45
CA GLN A 92 6.86 14.53 11.15
C GLN A 92 6.16 15.58 10.28
N MET A 93 4.86 15.82 10.48
CA MET A 93 4.10 16.87 9.81
C MET A 93 4.31 18.25 10.48
N LEU A 94 4.37 18.30 11.81
CA LEU A 94 4.66 19.53 12.57
C LEU A 94 6.11 19.98 12.35
N ALA A 95 7.07 19.05 12.33
CA ALA A 95 8.46 19.36 12.00
C ALA A 95 8.60 19.98 10.58
N ARG A 96 7.83 19.49 9.60
CA ARG A 96 7.74 20.07 8.24
C ARG A 96 7.12 21.48 8.23
N ALA A 97 6.36 21.87 9.25
CA ALA A 97 5.87 23.23 9.45
C ALA A 97 6.87 24.15 10.18
N GLY A 98 8.07 23.66 10.54
CA GLY A 98 9.05 24.40 11.33
C GLY A 98 8.72 24.48 12.82
N ILE A 99 7.91 23.55 13.33
CA ILE A 99 7.60 23.45 14.77
C ILE A 99 8.64 22.57 15.46
N GLU A 100 9.26 23.11 16.50
CA GLU A 100 10.25 22.41 17.33
C GLU A 100 9.59 21.47 18.35
N ASP A 101 10.36 20.50 18.85
CA ASP A 101 9.89 19.55 19.88
C ASP A 101 10.03 20.14 21.29
N ASP A 102 9.00 20.86 21.74
CA ASP A 102 9.03 21.72 22.93
C ASP A 102 8.02 21.34 24.03
N ASP A 103 7.92 22.17 25.08
CA ASP A 103 6.89 22.01 26.13
C ASP A 103 5.45 22.08 25.57
N THR A 104 5.22 22.83 24.48
CA THR A 104 3.93 22.86 23.77
C THR A 104 3.64 21.52 23.10
N ALA A 105 4.63 20.90 22.44
CA ALA A 105 4.52 19.58 21.85
C ALA A 105 4.24 18.52 22.92
N ALA A 106 4.95 18.58 24.05
CA ALA A 106 4.70 17.71 25.21
C ALA A 106 3.27 17.88 25.78
N ALA A 107 2.77 19.12 25.87
CA ALA A 107 1.39 19.40 26.31
C ALA A 107 0.34 18.88 25.32
N MET A 108 0.55 19.06 24.01
CA MET A 108 -0.30 18.52 22.95
C MET A 108 -0.37 16.99 23.02
N ARG A 109 0.78 16.31 23.08
CA ARG A 109 0.85 14.84 23.18
C ARG A 109 0.14 14.32 24.42
N LYS A 110 0.26 15.02 25.55
CA LYS A 110 -0.44 14.68 26.80
C LYS A 110 -1.96 14.76 26.63
N GLU A 111 -2.49 15.82 26.02
CA GLU A 111 -3.93 15.94 25.75
C GLU A 111 -4.43 14.92 24.73
N LEU A 112 -3.67 14.66 23.65
CA LEU A 112 -3.98 13.58 22.69
C LEU A 112 -4.10 12.23 23.40
N SER A 113 -3.12 11.86 24.24
CA SER A 113 -3.10 10.58 24.94
C SER A 113 -4.26 10.37 25.93
N ALA A 114 -4.96 11.44 26.31
CA ALA A 114 -6.14 11.38 27.16
C ALA A 114 -7.46 11.15 26.38
N LEU A 115 -7.45 11.18 25.05
CA LEU A 115 -8.65 10.93 24.25
C LEU A 115 -9.00 9.44 24.17
N PRO A 116 -10.26 9.03 24.44
CA PRO A 116 -10.70 7.67 24.20
C PRO A 116 -10.88 7.41 22.70
N VAL A 117 -10.35 6.28 22.21
CA VAL A 117 -10.58 5.81 20.83
C VAL A 117 -11.98 5.23 20.73
N THR A 118 -12.91 5.97 20.15
CA THR A 118 -14.34 5.58 20.07
C THR A 118 -14.59 4.54 18.97
N ARG A 119 -15.80 3.94 18.94
CA ARG A 119 -16.18 3.04 17.82
C ARG A 119 -16.19 3.78 16.46
N GLU A 120 -16.50 5.07 16.46
CA GLU A 120 -16.49 5.92 15.26
C GLU A 120 -15.05 6.11 14.74
N ASP A 121 -14.09 6.41 15.63
CA ASP A 121 -12.67 6.50 15.27
C ASP A 121 -12.14 5.18 14.67
N LYS A 122 -12.54 4.05 15.25
CA LYS A 122 -12.14 2.70 14.78
C LYS A 122 -12.66 2.41 13.37
N ILE A 123 -13.93 2.74 13.10
CA ILE A 123 -14.53 2.61 11.75
C ILE A 123 -13.80 3.54 10.77
N ALA A 124 -13.59 4.81 11.14
CA ALA A 124 -12.97 5.81 10.28
C ALA A 124 -11.48 5.53 9.97
N ARG A 125 -10.75 4.89 10.89
CA ARG A 125 -9.39 4.37 10.63
C ARG A 125 -9.42 3.19 9.67
N CYS A 126 -10.34 2.24 9.85
CA CYS A 126 -10.41 1.04 9.00
C CYS A 126 -11.03 1.27 7.62
N ALA A 127 -11.71 2.39 7.39
CA ALA A 127 -12.34 2.70 6.10
C ALA A 127 -11.36 2.73 4.91
N ARG A 128 -10.06 2.99 5.13
CA ARG A 128 -9.05 3.03 4.05
C ARG A 128 -8.62 1.66 3.51
N PHE A 129 -9.08 0.54 4.08
CA PHE A 129 -8.54 -0.80 3.80
C PHE A 129 -9.38 -1.67 2.85
N ASP A 130 -10.52 -1.17 2.36
CA ASP A 130 -11.37 -1.80 1.34
C ASP A 130 -11.64 -3.29 1.56
N ALA A 131 -12.29 -3.62 2.68
CA ALA A 131 -12.62 -4.99 3.07
C ALA A 131 -13.80 -5.62 2.30
N ASP A 132 -14.50 -4.85 1.45
CA ASP A 132 -15.62 -5.34 0.62
C ASP A 132 -15.15 -6.43 -0.35
N PRO A 133 -15.66 -7.67 -0.27
CA PRO A 133 -15.18 -8.79 -1.07
C PRO A 133 -15.06 -8.52 -2.57
N VAL A 134 -13.99 -9.04 -3.16
CA VAL A 134 -13.77 -9.11 -4.61
C VAL A 134 -13.68 -10.58 -5.02
N GLN A 135 -14.12 -10.86 -6.24
CA GLN A 135 -14.02 -12.16 -6.91
C GLN A 135 -13.46 -11.89 -8.30
N PHE A 136 -12.63 -12.78 -8.80
CA PHE A 136 -11.98 -12.65 -10.11
C PHE A 136 -12.65 -13.57 -11.14
N ASP A 137 -12.64 -13.13 -12.40
CA ASP A 137 -13.10 -13.92 -13.54
C ASP A 137 -11.84 -14.31 -14.33
N LEU A 138 -11.31 -15.49 -14.01
CA LEU A 138 -9.99 -15.94 -14.45
C LEU A 138 -10.08 -16.79 -15.71
N GLY A 139 -9.10 -16.62 -16.60
CA GLY A 139 -8.99 -17.41 -17.83
C GLY A 139 -8.33 -18.77 -17.61
N GLU A 140 -8.18 -19.52 -18.70
CA GLU A 140 -7.54 -20.86 -18.70
C GLU A 140 -6.00 -20.78 -18.84
N GLU A 141 -5.39 -19.59 -18.69
CA GLU A 141 -3.93 -19.44 -18.79
C GLU A 141 -3.20 -20.16 -17.65
N PRO A 142 -2.06 -20.84 -17.92
CA PRO A 142 -1.36 -21.69 -16.96
C PRO A 142 -0.53 -20.93 -15.91
N VAL A 143 -0.59 -19.60 -15.93
CA VAL A 143 -0.04 -18.69 -14.92
C VAL A 143 -0.99 -17.51 -14.80
N GLN A 144 -1.37 -17.15 -13.59
CA GLN A 144 -2.28 -16.05 -13.29
C GLN A 144 -1.56 -14.94 -12.49
N VAL A 145 -1.76 -13.69 -12.91
CA VAL A 145 -1.12 -12.51 -12.32
C VAL A 145 -2.15 -11.55 -11.75
N LEU A 146 -1.98 -11.16 -10.49
CA LEU A 146 -2.71 -10.06 -9.87
C LEU A 146 -1.86 -8.79 -9.88
N ILE A 147 -2.27 -7.79 -10.67
CA ILE A 147 -1.73 -6.43 -10.57
C ILE A 147 -2.51 -5.68 -9.49
N TYR A 148 -1.87 -5.47 -8.35
CA TYR A 148 -2.39 -4.70 -7.23
C TYR A 148 -1.90 -3.24 -7.31
N GLN A 149 -2.84 -2.31 -7.30
CA GLN A 149 -2.60 -0.86 -7.50
C GLN A 149 -3.48 -0.01 -6.56
N LYS A 150 -3.66 -0.46 -5.31
CA LYS A 150 -4.33 0.36 -4.29
C LYS A 150 -3.36 1.40 -3.75
N ILE A 151 -3.84 2.63 -3.57
CA ILE A 151 -3.04 3.74 -3.04
C ILE A 151 -3.81 4.41 -1.90
N ASN A 152 -3.20 4.44 -0.72
CA ASN A 152 -3.65 5.22 0.44
C ASN A 152 -2.72 6.41 0.71
N GLY A 153 -1.45 6.32 0.31
CA GLY A 153 -0.39 7.32 0.45
C GLY A 153 -0.31 8.32 -0.71
N TYR A 154 0.76 8.23 -1.50
CA TYR A 154 1.04 9.12 -2.64
C TYR A 154 0.69 8.46 -3.98
N ASP A 155 -0.04 9.19 -4.82
CA ASP A 155 -0.47 8.72 -6.14
C ASP A 155 0.50 9.18 -7.25
N HIS A 156 1.09 8.23 -7.95
CA HIS A 156 2.02 8.46 -9.06
C HIS A 156 1.29 8.59 -10.42
N GLY A 157 -0.05 8.52 -10.44
CA GLY A 157 -0.94 8.94 -11.52
C GLY A 157 -0.67 8.31 -12.90
N ASP A 158 -0.17 9.13 -13.82
CA ASP A 158 0.26 8.71 -15.17
C ASP A 158 1.20 7.50 -15.13
N SER A 159 2.06 7.41 -14.11
CA SER A 159 2.99 6.29 -13.93
C SER A 159 2.27 4.99 -13.64
N VAL A 160 1.40 4.97 -12.62
CA VAL A 160 0.61 3.78 -12.22
C VAL A 160 -0.24 3.28 -13.39
N THR A 161 -0.84 4.22 -14.13
CA THR A 161 -1.63 3.95 -15.34
C THR A 161 -0.79 3.27 -16.42
N THR A 162 0.34 3.89 -16.79
CA THR A 162 1.25 3.37 -17.82
C THR A 162 1.85 2.03 -17.42
N ALA A 163 2.18 1.86 -16.13
CA ALA A 163 2.68 0.63 -15.54
C ALA A 163 1.65 -0.49 -15.64
N THR A 164 0.39 -0.27 -15.25
CA THR A 164 -0.68 -1.29 -15.36
C THR A 164 -0.94 -1.68 -16.82
N GLU A 165 -0.98 -0.71 -17.75
CA GLU A 165 -1.09 -1.00 -19.19
C GLU A 165 0.08 -1.86 -19.69
N ASN A 166 1.31 -1.50 -19.30
CA ASN A 166 2.52 -2.19 -19.71
C ASN A 166 2.60 -3.60 -19.13
N LEU A 167 2.46 -3.76 -17.81
CA LEU A 167 2.46 -5.06 -17.12
C LEU A 167 1.38 -5.99 -17.67
N THR A 168 0.16 -5.48 -17.89
CA THR A 168 -0.94 -6.25 -18.51
C THR A 168 -0.58 -6.73 -19.91
N LYS A 169 0.05 -5.88 -20.73
CA LYS A 169 0.55 -6.24 -22.05
C LYS A 169 1.67 -7.29 -21.96
N LEU A 170 2.67 -7.10 -21.09
CA LEU A 170 3.83 -7.97 -20.97
C LEU A 170 3.45 -9.37 -20.48
N ALA A 171 2.57 -9.48 -19.48
CA ALA A 171 2.04 -10.75 -18.99
C ALA A 171 1.24 -11.48 -20.10
N ARG A 172 0.40 -10.77 -20.87
CA ARG A 172 -0.30 -11.36 -22.03
C ARG A 172 0.64 -11.78 -23.16
N GLU A 173 1.71 -11.05 -23.42
CA GLU A 173 2.79 -11.47 -24.34
C GLU A 173 3.53 -12.73 -23.86
N MET A 174 3.50 -13.03 -22.55
CA MET A 174 4.06 -14.23 -21.94
C MET A 174 3.04 -15.39 -21.84
N GLY A 175 1.79 -15.16 -22.26
CA GLY A 175 0.72 -16.15 -22.18
C GLY A 175 0.12 -16.32 -20.79
N TYR A 176 0.21 -15.28 -19.95
CA TYR A 176 -0.32 -15.27 -18.58
C TYR A 176 -1.69 -14.58 -18.52
N GLY A 177 -2.57 -15.06 -17.65
CA GLY A 177 -3.83 -14.40 -17.30
C GLY A 177 -3.55 -13.21 -16.36
N VAL A 178 -4.40 -12.18 -16.42
CA VAL A 178 -4.17 -10.91 -15.70
C VAL A 178 -5.47 -10.37 -15.11
N SER A 179 -5.49 -10.25 -13.78
CA SER A 179 -6.47 -9.46 -13.03
C SER A 179 -5.83 -8.17 -12.51
N VAL A 180 -6.63 -7.10 -12.39
CA VAL A 180 -6.19 -5.82 -11.81
C VAL A 180 -7.11 -5.45 -10.65
N SER A 181 -6.55 -5.08 -9.50
CA SER A 181 -7.32 -4.68 -8.31
C SER A 181 -6.74 -3.44 -7.64
N ALA A 182 -7.63 -2.55 -7.19
CA ALA A 182 -7.33 -1.46 -6.28
C ALA A 182 -7.97 -1.65 -4.88
N LYS A 183 -8.40 -2.88 -4.54
CA LYS A 183 -9.05 -3.24 -3.25
C LYS A 183 -8.17 -4.16 -2.41
N GLY A 184 -8.03 -3.87 -1.11
CA GLY A 184 -7.33 -4.72 -0.14
C GLY A 184 -7.97 -6.11 0.02
N SER A 185 -9.28 -6.23 -0.18
CA SER A 185 -10.01 -7.51 -0.21
C SER A 185 -9.57 -8.51 -1.29
N ALA A 186 -8.67 -8.14 -2.21
CA ALA A 186 -7.99 -9.12 -3.07
C ALA A 186 -7.11 -10.10 -2.27
N PHE A 187 -6.61 -9.69 -1.09
CA PHE A 187 -5.71 -10.49 -0.26
C PHE A 187 -6.49 -11.33 0.75
N THR A 188 -7.20 -12.35 0.24
CA THR A 188 -7.75 -13.46 1.04
C THR A 188 -7.00 -14.75 0.70
N PRO A 189 -6.98 -15.76 1.58
CA PRO A 189 -6.35 -17.05 1.26
C PRO A 189 -6.95 -17.71 0.00
N ASP A 190 -8.27 -17.58 -0.17
CA ASP A 190 -8.99 -18.13 -1.32
C ASP A 190 -8.57 -17.44 -2.63
N ASN A 191 -8.58 -16.09 -2.66
CA ASN A 191 -8.21 -15.32 -3.85
C ASN A 191 -6.69 -15.45 -4.16
N LEU A 192 -5.82 -15.44 -3.15
CA LEU A 192 -4.37 -15.54 -3.34
C LEU A 192 -3.94 -16.94 -3.80
N ALA A 193 -4.74 -17.98 -3.53
CA ALA A 193 -4.51 -19.31 -4.07
C ALA A 193 -4.76 -19.41 -5.59
N GLU A 194 -5.36 -18.39 -6.22
CA GLU A 194 -5.62 -18.32 -7.65
C GLU A 194 -4.50 -17.65 -8.47
N PHE A 195 -3.46 -17.08 -7.84
CA PHE A 195 -2.43 -16.27 -8.51
C PHE A 195 -1.00 -16.74 -8.24
N ASP A 196 -0.24 -17.09 -9.29
CA ASP A 196 1.19 -17.43 -9.17
C ASP A 196 2.07 -16.22 -8.86
N VAL A 197 1.64 -15.01 -9.25
CA VAL A 197 2.36 -13.76 -9.02
C VAL A 197 1.42 -12.62 -8.61
N VAL A 198 1.76 -11.94 -7.51
CA VAL A 198 1.16 -10.66 -7.12
C VAL A 198 2.15 -9.52 -7.36
N ILE A 199 1.79 -8.59 -8.24
CA ILE A 199 2.59 -7.40 -8.55
C ILE A 199 2.01 -6.21 -7.80
N TRP A 200 2.79 -5.61 -6.91
CA TRP A 200 2.45 -4.31 -6.30
C TRP A 200 2.95 -3.22 -7.24
N ASN A 201 2.03 -2.68 -8.04
CA ASN A 201 2.30 -1.58 -8.96
C ASN A 201 2.11 -0.24 -8.23
N ASN A 202 3.22 0.37 -7.81
CA ASN A 202 3.23 1.71 -7.19
C ASN A 202 2.25 1.86 -6.01
N VAL A 203 2.10 0.79 -5.22
CA VAL A 203 1.27 0.77 -4.01
C VAL A 203 1.95 1.62 -2.95
N SER A 204 1.27 2.66 -2.45
CA SER A 204 1.79 3.52 -1.38
C SER A 204 0.77 3.66 -0.26
N GLY A 205 1.28 3.69 0.97
CA GLY A 205 0.54 3.72 2.22
C GLY A 205 0.09 2.33 2.68
N ASP A 206 -0.35 2.26 3.93
CA ASP A 206 -0.83 1.02 4.54
C ASP A 206 -2.21 0.65 3.99
N THR A 207 -2.26 -0.41 3.17
CA THR A 207 -3.41 -0.79 2.34
C THR A 207 -4.12 -2.09 2.74
N LEU A 208 -3.53 -2.94 3.59
CA LEU A 208 -4.06 -4.26 3.97
C LEU A 208 -4.40 -4.38 5.47
N THR A 209 -5.54 -5.00 5.80
CA THR A 209 -5.93 -5.36 7.19
C THR A 209 -5.06 -6.48 7.74
N LEU A 210 -5.11 -6.73 9.05
CA LEU A 210 -4.23 -7.72 9.70
C LEU A 210 -4.42 -9.16 9.15
N SER A 211 -5.65 -9.58 8.85
CA SER A 211 -5.93 -10.87 8.21
C SER A 211 -5.51 -10.89 6.73
N GLN A 212 -5.62 -9.76 6.01
CA GLN A 212 -5.16 -9.64 4.62
C GLN A 212 -3.63 -9.69 4.53
N ARG A 213 -2.94 -9.09 5.51
CA ARG A 213 -1.49 -9.20 5.69
C ARG A 213 -1.07 -10.64 5.96
N GLN A 214 -1.69 -11.31 6.93
CA GLN A 214 -1.39 -12.71 7.24
C GLN A 214 -1.58 -13.61 6.00
N ALA A 215 -2.66 -13.41 5.23
CA ALA A 215 -2.87 -14.14 3.98
C ALA A 215 -1.75 -13.91 2.95
N PHE A 216 -1.13 -12.73 2.92
CA PHE A 216 0.02 -12.44 2.07
C PHE A 216 1.35 -13.00 2.62
N GLU A 217 1.56 -12.97 3.94
CA GLU A 217 2.70 -13.65 4.57
C GLU A 217 2.64 -15.16 4.30
N ASP A 218 1.45 -15.76 4.45
CA ASP A 218 1.20 -17.18 4.17
C ASP A 218 1.37 -17.50 2.68
N TYR A 219 0.88 -16.64 1.78
CA TYR A 219 1.07 -16.76 0.34
C TYR A 219 2.56 -16.83 -0.06
N MET A 220 3.36 -15.87 0.43
CA MET A 220 4.80 -15.85 0.17
C MET A 220 5.47 -17.09 0.77
N ASN A 221 5.25 -17.40 2.05
CA ASN A 221 5.85 -18.57 2.70
C ASN A 221 5.54 -19.90 2.00
N ASN A 222 4.35 -20.04 1.40
CA ASN A 222 3.93 -21.27 0.71
C ASN A 222 4.42 -21.38 -0.76
N GLY A 223 4.96 -20.31 -1.35
CA GLY A 223 5.58 -20.38 -2.68
C GLY A 223 5.16 -19.30 -3.68
N GLY A 224 4.37 -18.30 -3.26
CA GLY A 224 3.91 -17.21 -4.12
C GLY A 224 5.03 -16.33 -4.70
N GLY A 225 4.74 -15.69 -5.84
CA GLY A 225 5.62 -14.71 -6.48
C GLY A 225 5.25 -13.28 -6.13
N PHE A 226 6.24 -12.43 -5.87
CA PHE A 226 6.04 -11.00 -5.60
C PHE A 226 6.96 -10.13 -6.47
N LEU A 227 6.38 -9.10 -7.11
CA LEU A 227 7.11 -7.97 -7.68
C LEU A 227 6.63 -6.69 -7.00
N GLY A 228 7.48 -6.04 -6.21
CA GLY A 228 7.25 -4.69 -5.70
C GLY A 228 7.86 -3.66 -6.65
N ILE A 229 7.06 -2.70 -7.13
CA ILE A 229 7.51 -1.64 -8.04
C ILE A 229 7.46 -0.27 -7.34
N HIS A 230 8.58 0.44 -7.41
CA HIS A 230 8.80 1.82 -7.00
C HIS A 230 8.17 2.14 -5.64
N ALA A 231 7.07 2.89 -5.59
CA ALA A 231 6.39 3.34 -4.38
C ALA A 231 6.07 2.22 -3.37
N SER A 232 5.97 0.98 -3.84
CA SER A 232 5.82 -0.22 -2.99
C SER A 232 6.92 -0.35 -1.93
N GLY A 233 8.10 0.22 -2.17
CA GLY A 233 9.21 0.35 -1.21
C GLY A 233 9.56 1.80 -0.87
N GLY A 234 8.69 2.76 -1.16
CA GLY A 234 8.94 4.21 -1.10
C GLY A 234 8.24 4.98 0.02
N ASP A 235 7.63 4.30 1.00
CA ASP A 235 6.93 5.00 2.10
C ASP A 235 7.91 5.35 3.24
N SER A 236 7.89 6.60 3.71
CA SER A 236 8.75 7.06 4.81
C SER A 236 8.40 6.49 6.19
N VAL A 237 7.28 5.78 6.33
CA VAL A 237 6.87 5.07 7.56
C VAL A 237 6.05 3.83 7.19
N TYR A 238 6.48 2.66 7.67
CA TYR A 238 5.72 1.41 7.56
C TYR A 238 5.09 1.01 8.90
N PHE A 239 3.83 0.59 8.88
CA PHE A 239 3.11 0.02 10.03
C PHE A 239 2.97 -1.51 9.93
N TRP A 240 3.93 -2.15 9.26
CA TRP A 240 4.02 -3.59 9.03
C TRP A 240 5.50 -3.98 8.92
N ASP A 241 6.12 -4.32 10.06
CA ASP A 241 7.58 -4.52 10.11
C ASP A 241 8.05 -5.67 9.20
N TRP A 242 7.29 -6.76 9.08
CA TRP A 242 7.60 -7.84 8.13
C TRP A 242 7.69 -7.37 6.67
N TYR A 243 6.80 -6.48 6.24
CA TYR A 243 6.83 -5.98 4.87
C TYR A 243 8.10 -5.16 4.60
N ARG A 244 8.48 -4.28 5.53
CA ARG A 244 9.69 -3.45 5.44
C ARG A 244 10.97 -4.28 5.59
N ASP A 245 11.07 -5.11 6.63
CA ASP A 245 12.31 -5.76 7.07
C ASP A 245 12.57 -7.11 6.39
N VAL A 246 11.52 -7.78 5.88
CA VAL A 246 11.61 -9.09 5.23
C VAL A 246 11.27 -8.98 3.74
N LEU A 247 10.09 -8.49 3.36
CA LEU A 247 9.66 -8.56 1.96
C LEU A 247 10.31 -7.51 1.04
N VAL A 248 10.52 -6.29 1.51
CA VAL A 248 11.30 -5.26 0.81
C VAL A 248 12.76 -5.32 1.23
N GLY A 249 13.04 -5.43 2.53
CA GLY A 249 14.38 -5.48 3.12
C GLY A 249 15.03 -4.12 3.41
N ALA A 250 14.33 -3.02 3.11
CA ALA A 250 14.86 -1.67 3.17
C ALA A 250 13.82 -0.65 3.69
N GLN A 251 14.29 0.40 4.37
CA GLN A 251 13.49 1.58 4.71
C GLN A 251 13.90 2.73 3.80
N PHE A 252 12.99 3.20 2.95
CA PHE A 252 13.17 4.42 2.16
C PHE A 252 13.33 5.64 3.09
N ILE A 253 14.30 6.51 2.78
CA ILE A 253 14.56 7.76 3.53
C ILE A 253 14.28 9.02 2.70
N GLY A 254 14.28 8.92 1.37
CA GLY A 254 13.99 10.04 0.48
C GLY A 254 14.47 9.81 -0.95
N HIS A 255 14.27 10.83 -1.78
CA HIS A 255 14.79 10.96 -3.13
C HIS A 255 15.15 12.44 -3.39
N PRO A 256 15.96 12.76 -4.41
CA PRO A 256 16.21 14.14 -4.83
C PRO A 256 14.94 14.95 -5.10
N LEU A 257 15.00 16.26 -4.86
CA LEU A 257 13.87 17.20 -5.02
C LEU A 257 14.27 18.44 -5.82
N GLY A 258 13.27 19.16 -6.33
CA GLY A 258 13.47 20.40 -7.09
C GLY A 258 14.09 20.15 -8.46
N ASP A 259 15.08 20.96 -8.85
CA ASP A 259 15.77 20.84 -10.15
C ASP A 259 16.50 19.49 -10.32
N ASN A 260 16.81 18.81 -9.21
CA ASN A 260 17.47 17.50 -9.19
C ASN A 260 16.47 16.32 -9.12
N TRP A 261 15.15 16.54 -9.18
CA TRP A 261 14.15 15.48 -8.95
C TRP A 261 14.29 14.29 -9.91
N PHE A 262 14.37 14.55 -11.22
CA PHE A 262 14.53 13.52 -12.24
C PHE A 262 15.90 13.67 -12.93
N GLN A 263 16.75 12.65 -12.83
CA GLN A 263 18.15 12.72 -13.30
C GLN A 263 18.52 11.52 -14.16
N ASP A 264 19.34 11.76 -15.20
CA ASP A 264 20.05 10.68 -15.88
C ASP A 264 21.06 10.08 -14.90
N ALA A 265 21.06 8.76 -14.73
CA ALA A 265 22.04 8.05 -13.92
C ALA A 265 22.47 6.76 -14.60
N SER A 266 23.71 6.34 -14.35
CA SER A 266 24.18 5.01 -14.74
C SER A 266 23.70 3.95 -13.75
N LEU A 267 23.18 2.86 -14.30
CA LEU A 267 22.79 1.65 -13.58
C LEU A 267 23.75 0.52 -13.96
N ASP A 268 24.48 0.00 -12.97
CA ASP A 268 25.32 -1.19 -13.11
C ASP A 268 24.49 -2.44 -12.80
N VAL A 269 24.66 -3.50 -13.59
CA VAL A 269 23.78 -4.68 -13.62
C VAL A 269 24.57 -5.94 -13.31
N THR A 270 24.14 -6.69 -12.30
CA THR A 270 24.74 -7.96 -11.89
C THR A 270 23.88 -9.13 -12.37
N HIS A 271 24.52 -10.08 -13.06
CA HIS A 271 23.86 -11.27 -13.59
C HIS A 271 23.96 -12.42 -12.60
N HIS A 272 22.84 -12.77 -11.99
CA HIS A 272 22.69 -13.89 -11.05
C HIS A 272 21.97 -15.09 -11.68
N ASP A 273 22.13 -16.26 -11.05
CA ASP A 273 21.44 -17.50 -11.44
C ASP A 273 19.90 -17.40 -11.40
N THR A 274 19.31 -16.36 -10.80
CA THR A 274 17.87 -16.07 -10.89
C THR A 274 17.41 -15.78 -12.33
N GLY A 275 18.32 -15.30 -13.19
CA GLY A 275 18.05 -14.94 -14.59
C GLY A 275 17.31 -13.62 -14.79
N VAL A 276 17.08 -12.84 -13.72
CA VAL A 276 16.30 -11.59 -13.80
C VAL A 276 16.99 -10.52 -14.66
N ALA A 277 18.33 -10.46 -14.65
CA ALA A 277 19.13 -9.58 -15.52
C ALA A 277 19.36 -10.11 -16.95
N GLU A 278 18.83 -11.28 -17.35
CA GLU A 278 19.23 -11.92 -18.61
C GLU A 278 18.85 -11.08 -19.84
N GLY A 279 19.79 -10.90 -20.78
CA GLY A 279 19.64 -10.02 -21.95
C GLY A 279 19.74 -8.51 -21.69
N ILE A 280 20.02 -8.08 -20.46
CA ILE A 280 20.32 -6.67 -20.10
C ILE A 280 21.84 -6.43 -20.22
N PRO A 281 22.33 -5.27 -20.69
CA PRO A 281 23.76 -4.96 -20.65
C PRO A 281 24.24 -4.71 -19.21
N SER A 282 25.50 -5.05 -18.93
CA SER A 282 26.12 -4.90 -17.60
C SER A 282 26.15 -3.47 -17.05
N ARG A 283 25.95 -2.46 -17.90
CA ARG A 283 25.73 -1.05 -17.52
C ARG A 283 24.87 -0.35 -18.56
N TRP A 284 23.95 0.49 -18.11
CA TRP A 284 23.11 1.34 -18.97
C TRP A 284 22.79 2.66 -18.28
N VAL A 285 22.11 3.58 -18.99
CA VAL A 285 21.65 4.86 -18.43
C VAL A 285 20.13 4.91 -18.51
N LEU A 286 19.50 5.37 -17.44
CA LEU A 286 18.06 5.65 -17.34
C LEU A 286 17.86 7.04 -16.73
N ASN A 287 16.68 7.63 -16.95
CA ASN A 287 16.22 8.82 -16.25
C ASN A 287 14.99 8.48 -15.40
N ASP A 288 15.09 8.65 -14.09
CA ASP A 288 13.98 8.45 -13.15
C ASP A 288 14.19 9.29 -11.87
N GLU A 289 13.30 9.12 -10.91
CA GLU A 289 13.51 9.52 -9.51
C GLU A 289 14.29 8.43 -8.77
N TRP A 290 15.34 8.80 -8.04
CA TRP A 290 16.24 7.85 -7.40
C TRP A 290 16.00 7.76 -5.90
N TYR A 291 15.40 6.66 -5.46
CA TYR A 291 15.17 6.34 -4.04
C TYR A 291 16.46 6.02 -3.33
N SER A 292 16.61 6.54 -2.12
CA SER A 292 17.69 6.21 -1.18
C SER A 292 17.10 5.56 0.07
N PHE A 293 17.85 4.61 0.64
CA PHE A 293 17.42 3.78 1.76
C PHE A 293 18.33 4.00 2.99
N SER A 294 17.83 3.72 4.20
CA SER A 294 18.61 3.90 5.45
C SER A 294 19.90 3.08 5.47
N ASP A 295 19.87 1.93 4.82
CA ASP A 295 20.95 0.95 4.74
C ASP A 295 20.82 0.19 3.41
N SER A 296 21.93 -0.21 2.82
CA SER A 296 21.94 -1.17 1.70
C SER A 296 21.40 -2.55 2.11
N VAL A 297 20.78 -3.27 1.17
CA VAL A 297 20.38 -4.68 1.30
C VAL A 297 21.52 -5.68 1.06
N SER A 298 22.65 -5.21 0.51
CA SER A 298 23.81 -6.05 0.18
C SER A 298 24.31 -6.87 1.38
N GLY A 299 24.55 -8.16 1.14
CA GLY A 299 25.02 -9.10 2.17
C GLY A 299 23.97 -9.52 3.21
N LYS A 300 22.75 -8.96 3.20
CA LYS A 300 21.66 -9.34 4.13
C LYS A 300 20.79 -10.52 3.65
N GLY A 301 21.20 -11.21 2.58
CA GLY A 301 20.47 -12.32 1.96
C GLY A 301 19.69 -11.96 0.69
N TYR A 302 19.97 -10.78 0.12
CA TYR A 302 19.37 -10.29 -1.13
C TYR A 302 20.39 -10.33 -2.28
N ASP A 303 19.98 -10.87 -3.42
CA ASP A 303 20.75 -10.88 -4.67
C ASP A 303 20.53 -9.55 -5.39
N ILE A 304 21.56 -8.69 -5.42
CA ILE A 304 21.48 -7.35 -6.01
C ILE A 304 21.51 -7.46 -7.54
N VAL A 305 20.42 -7.13 -8.21
CA VAL A 305 20.29 -7.20 -9.69
C VAL A 305 20.79 -5.92 -10.34
N MET A 306 20.49 -4.76 -9.77
CA MET A 306 20.99 -3.46 -10.24
C MET A 306 21.32 -2.50 -9.09
N SER A 307 22.40 -1.74 -9.26
CA SER A 307 22.80 -0.62 -8.41
C SER A 307 22.97 0.66 -9.23
N ILE A 308 22.87 1.82 -8.60
CA ILE A 308 23.06 3.13 -9.22
C ILE A 308 24.43 3.72 -8.88
N ASP A 309 25.07 4.36 -9.85
CA ASP A 309 26.37 5.02 -9.68
C ASP A 309 26.17 6.48 -9.26
N GLU A 310 26.35 6.77 -7.96
CA GLU A 310 26.24 8.12 -7.38
C GLU A 310 27.23 9.15 -7.97
N SER A 311 28.29 8.72 -8.66
CA SER A 311 29.18 9.66 -9.37
C SER A 311 28.55 10.24 -10.65
N THR A 312 27.39 9.71 -11.08
CA THR A 312 26.72 10.08 -12.33
C THR A 312 25.47 10.94 -12.16
N TYR A 313 24.98 11.12 -10.93
CA TYR A 313 23.85 12.00 -10.59
C TYR A 313 24.15 12.76 -9.29
N THR A 314 23.19 13.52 -8.76
CA THR A 314 23.31 14.21 -7.46
C THR A 314 22.19 13.73 -6.52
N PRO A 315 22.44 12.76 -5.62
CA PRO A 315 21.51 12.39 -4.55
C PRO A 315 21.32 13.55 -3.56
N GLY A 316 22.43 14.17 -3.15
CA GLY A 316 22.49 15.19 -2.12
C GLY A 316 22.76 14.59 -0.73
N LYS A 317 23.54 15.31 0.07
CA LYS A 317 24.25 14.83 1.27
C LYS A 317 23.46 13.94 2.25
N GLU A 318 22.19 14.22 2.51
CA GLU A 318 21.39 13.44 3.47
C GLU A 318 20.72 12.19 2.83
N LEU A 319 21.03 11.89 1.57
CA LEU A 319 20.55 10.76 0.77
C LEU A 319 21.70 9.94 0.12
N GLU A 320 22.95 10.32 0.31
CA GLU A 320 24.13 9.61 -0.20
C GLU A 320 24.26 8.22 0.47
N MET A 321 24.17 7.15 -0.32
CA MET A 321 24.44 5.77 0.10
C MET A 321 25.89 5.32 -0.22
N GLY A 322 26.59 6.03 -1.11
CA GLY A 322 27.98 5.76 -1.49
C GLY A 322 28.12 4.66 -2.55
N GLU A 323 29.20 3.85 -2.43
CA GLU A 323 29.58 2.83 -3.43
C GLU A 323 28.59 1.63 -3.52
N ASP A 324 27.66 1.49 -2.58
CA ASP A 324 26.72 0.36 -2.47
C ASP A 324 25.28 0.88 -2.39
N HIS A 325 24.78 1.37 -3.52
CA HIS A 325 23.42 1.89 -3.69
C HIS A 325 22.57 0.94 -4.56
N PRO A 326 22.01 -0.16 -4.01
CA PRO A 326 21.13 -1.07 -4.75
C PRO A 326 19.78 -0.42 -5.06
N LEU A 327 19.26 -0.64 -6.28
CA LEU A 327 17.91 -0.22 -6.69
C LEU A 327 17.00 -1.39 -7.09
N VAL A 328 17.55 -2.54 -7.47
CA VAL A 328 16.77 -3.72 -7.87
C VAL A 328 17.40 -4.97 -7.26
N TRP A 329 16.60 -5.80 -6.59
CA TRP A 329 17.08 -7.01 -5.92
C TRP A 329 16.03 -8.13 -5.87
N THR A 330 16.51 -9.36 -5.69
CA THR A 330 15.71 -10.57 -5.52
C THR A 330 16.11 -11.37 -4.29
N HIS A 331 15.15 -12.07 -3.67
CA HIS A 331 15.43 -13.02 -2.58
C HIS A 331 14.28 -14.02 -2.38
N CYS A 332 14.49 -15.01 -1.51
CA CYS A 332 13.49 -16.02 -1.16
C CYS A 332 12.78 -15.67 0.17
N VAL A 333 11.44 -15.74 0.19
CA VAL A 333 10.62 -15.54 1.41
C VAL A 333 9.94 -16.85 1.76
N GLY A 334 10.57 -17.65 2.62
CA GLY A 334 10.21 -19.06 2.75
C GLY A 334 10.44 -19.78 1.42
N LYS A 335 9.37 -20.26 0.78
CA LYS A 335 9.41 -20.81 -0.59
C LYS A 335 9.12 -19.78 -1.69
N GLY A 336 8.61 -18.61 -1.32
CA GLY A 336 8.20 -17.56 -2.25
C GLY A 336 9.39 -16.85 -2.88
N ARG A 337 9.14 -16.20 -4.01
CA ARG A 337 10.16 -15.51 -4.82
C ARG A 337 9.81 -14.03 -4.89
N ALA A 338 10.58 -13.22 -4.18
CA ALA A 338 10.34 -11.80 -4.01
C ALA A 338 11.37 -10.96 -4.78
N MET A 339 10.88 -10.08 -5.64
CA MET A 339 11.65 -9.08 -6.36
C MET A 339 11.18 -7.69 -5.96
N TYR A 340 12.11 -6.77 -5.74
CA TYR A 340 11.81 -5.34 -5.64
C TYR A 340 12.60 -4.55 -6.70
N SER A 341 11.98 -3.49 -7.21
CA SER A 341 12.59 -2.53 -8.13
C SER A 341 12.19 -1.12 -7.74
N ALA A 342 13.14 -0.30 -7.31
CA ALA A 342 12.95 1.12 -7.04
C ALA A 342 12.68 1.96 -8.31
N ILE A 343 13.03 1.44 -9.49
CA ILE A 343 12.72 2.07 -10.79
C ILE A 343 11.20 2.08 -10.99
N GLY A 344 10.61 3.25 -11.30
CA GLY A 344 9.21 3.36 -11.67
C GLY A 344 8.49 4.71 -11.51
N HIS A 345 9.14 5.83 -11.16
CA HIS A 345 8.38 7.09 -11.02
C HIS A 345 7.91 7.60 -12.37
N ARG A 346 8.83 7.71 -13.34
CA ARG A 346 8.54 8.27 -14.64
C ARG A 346 7.85 7.25 -15.54
N LYS A 347 6.69 7.60 -16.09
CA LYS A 347 5.97 6.78 -17.08
C LYS A 347 6.81 6.35 -18.29
N GLU A 348 7.86 7.10 -18.62
CA GLU A 348 8.81 6.73 -19.67
C GLU A 348 9.60 5.45 -19.36
N VAL A 349 9.87 5.11 -18.09
CA VAL A 349 10.71 3.94 -17.75
C VAL A 349 10.05 2.61 -18.10
N TYR A 350 8.72 2.53 -18.10
CA TYR A 350 7.98 1.34 -18.55
C TYR A 350 8.09 1.12 -20.08
N ASN A 351 8.57 2.13 -20.82
CA ASN A 351 8.88 2.02 -22.24
C ASN A 351 10.39 1.85 -22.52
N ALA A 352 11.24 1.90 -21.49
CA ALA A 352 12.67 1.66 -21.63
C ALA A 352 12.95 0.17 -21.91
N PRO A 353 13.67 -0.21 -22.99
CA PRO A 353 13.83 -1.60 -23.41
C PRO A 353 14.42 -2.52 -22.33
N HIS A 354 15.39 -2.03 -21.55
CA HIS A 354 16.03 -2.82 -20.49
C HIS A 354 15.12 -3.00 -19.27
N ASN A 355 14.29 -2.02 -18.93
CA ASN A 355 13.29 -2.17 -17.87
C ASN A 355 12.14 -3.11 -18.30
N ILE A 356 11.74 -3.07 -19.58
CA ILE A 356 10.80 -4.06 -20.13
C ILE A 356 11.37 -5.47 -19.98
N THR A 357 12.63 -5.70 -20.36
CA THR A 357 13.30 -7.00 -20.16
C THR A 357 13.34 -7.39 -18.68
N LEU A 358 13.71 -6.47 -17.80
CA LEU A 358 13.73 -6.68 -16.35
C LEU A 358 12.37 -7.14 -15.80
N LEU A 359 11.28 -6.44 -16.16
CA LEU A 359 9.92 -6.77 -15.71
C LEU A 359 9.45 -8.13 -16.25
N LYS A 360 9.75 -8.47 -17.52
CA LYS A 360 9.42 -9.79 -18.09
C LYS A 360 10.17 -10.92 -17.39
N ASN A 361 11.48 -10.75 -17.18
CA ASN A 361 12.30 -11.75 -16.50
C ASN A 361 11.90 -11.90 -15.02
N GLY A 362 11.61 -10.79 -14.34
CA GLY A 362 11.10 -10.75 -12.98
C GLY A 362 9.80 -11.54 -12.82
N MET A 363 8.79 -11.25 -13.65
CA MET A 363 7.52 -12.00 -13.64
C MET A 363 7.73 -13.50 -13.90
N LYS A 364 8.63 -13.86 -14.82
CA LYS A 364 8.95 -15.26 -15.14
C LYS A 364 9.64 -15.99 -13.98
N TRP A 365 10.55 -15.32 -13.27
CA TRP A 365 11.21 -15.91 -12.09
C TRP A 365 10.22 -16.02 -10.91
N ALA A 366 9.44 -14.97 -10.64
CA ALA A 366 8.42 -14.96 -9.60
C ALA A 366 7.36 -16.07 -9.82
N SER A 367 6.90 -16.30 -11.05
CA SER A 367 5.95 -17.39 -11.38
C SER A 367 6.54 -18.81 -11.28
N GLY A 368 7.82 -18.96 -10.90
CA GLY A 368 8.48 -20.26 -10.82
C GLY A 368 8.86 -20.86 -12.18
N GLN A 369 8.68 -20.12 -13.28
CA GLN A 369 9.11 -20.51 -14.63
C GLN A 369 10.57 -20.10 -14.94
N GLY A 370 11.26 -19.50 -13.97
CA GLY A 370 12.68 -19.18 -14.01
C GLY A 370 13.56 -20.33 -13.52
N ASN A 371 14.76 -20.00 -13.04
CA ASN A 371 15.62 -20.97 -12.38
C ASN A 371 15.15 -21.24 -10.93
N ASP A 372 15.36 -22.48 -10.51
CA ASP A 372 14.76 -23.11 -9.33
C ASP A 372 15.60 -22.79 -8.06
N THR A 373 15.67 -21.49 -7.71
CA THR A 373 16.61 -20.92 -6.72
C THR A 373 16.07 -20.88 -5.28
N CYS A 374 14.75 -20.97 -5.07
CA CYS A 374 14.10 -20.93 -3.75
C CYS A 374 13.42 -22.27 -3.46
N LYS A 375 13.93 -23.05 -2.49
CA LYS A 375 13.48 -24.43 -2.18
C LYS A 375 13.35 -24.70 -0.68
#